data_AF-A0A937PZJ1-F1
#
_entry.id   AF-A0A937PZJ1-F1
#
_cell.length_a   1.000
_cell.length_b   1.000
_cell.length_c   1.000
_cell.angle_alpha   90.00
_cell.angle_beta   90.00
_cell.angle_gamma   90.00
#
_symmetry.space_group_name_H-M   'P 1'
#
loop_
_entity.id
_entity.type
_entity.pdbx_description
1 polymer ?
#
loop_
_entity_poly.entity_id
_entity_poly.type
_entity_poly.pdbx_seq_one_letter_code
_entity_poly.pdbx_strand_id
1 'polypeptide(L)'
;MRVISQRPSSRMNVALYLCVLGVLAGAAPAADNSKQVESPSYVVVASKKTCAEADWKLVIDALVEKHQAKVITYNESLGEVIEKLAHIFPRYTCFVAKPEEANRDFVRDAHRLTRKLDSDPYTDVIWGIVTGYDPADALRIARHKEPLAARRLLSGTVGSPLDQYDEGMMFDELQARVMWQKEPGGELTKKSCPTDTTKIIVDALNDYKPHVFITSGHATERDWMIGYSYRNGFLRCKDGQLYGQDTKTTRHDISSPNPKVHLAVGNCLIANIPDRNCMALALMHSVGVYQMVGYTIPTSYGYAGWGVKDYFSELQAGRFTLAQAHYANNLALVYELEKRGQNTEKATRPGLRGDRDVVVLYGDPAWEARMPRRKLPWTQKLTEKNGLYTFTITANKTADWDNRPVVELLPHRVKNIKLIEGDKYSPVITDNFLLVQMRDELLPMKGNRGGQIPIRGDFKKGQTFTILFEADRI
;
A
#
# COMPACT_ATOMS: atom_id res chain seq x y z
N MET A 1 0.15 -57.13 56.35
CA MET A 1 -0.70 -58.33 56.15
C MET A 1 -2.17 -57.90 56.36
N ARG A 2 -3.09 -58.43 55.54
CA ARG A 2 -4.53 -58.07 55.32
C ARG A 2 -5.30 -57.69 56.61
N VAL A 3 -6.37 -56.85 56.58
CA VAL A 3 -7.73 -57.19 56.12
C VAL A 3 -8.62 -55.94 55.89
N ILE A 4 -9.30 -55.96 54.73
CA ILE A 4 -10.65 -55.52 54.28
C ILE A 4 -11.65 -54.86 55.29
N SER A 5 -12.37 -53.85 54.76
CA SER A 5 -13.85 -53.74 54.70
C SER A 5 -14.63 -52.72 55.58
N GLN A 6 -15.60 -52.08 54.91
CA GLN A 6 -16.90 -51.56 55.35
C GLN A 6 -17.08 -50.08 55.79
N ARG A 7 -17.90 -49.37 54.98
CA ARG A 7 -18.78 -48.21 55.28
C ARG A 7 -19.87 -48.63 56.32
N PRO A 8 -20.73 -47.77 56.94
CA PRO A 8 -21.29 -46.50 56.40
C PRO A 8 -21.72 -45.38 57.40
N SER A 9 -22.30 -44.30 56.82
CA SER A 9 -23.26 -43.33 57.44
C SER A 9 -22.65 -42.36 58.48
N SER A 10 -23.06 -41.11 58.73
CA SER A 10 -24.22 -40.28 58.41
C SER A 10 -23.92 -38.84 58.89
N ARG A 11 -24.76 -37.85 58.52
CA ARG A 11 -24.84 -36.47 59.06
C ARG A 11 -23.67 -35.55 58.62
N MET A 12 -23.80 -34.24 58.45
CA MET A 12 -24.71 -33.27 59.04
C MET A 12 -24.61 -31.97 58.20
N ASN A 13 -25.73 -31.33 57.88
CA ASN A 13 -25.74 -29.96 57.37
C ASN A 13 -25.37 -29.00 58.52
N VAL A 14 -24.41 -28.10 58.28
CA VAL A 14 -24.12 -26.95 59.14
C VAL A 14 -24.08 -25.71 58.25
N ALA A 15 -24.98 -24.78 58.53
CA ALA A 15 -25.00 -23.44 57.96
C ALA A 15 -24.59 -22.44 59.05
N LEU A 16 -23.62 -21.55 58.76
CA LEU A 16 -23.29 -20.28 59.43
C LEU A 16 -21.99 -19.75 58.74
N TYR A 17 -21.78 -18.51 58.30
CA TYR A 17 -21.94 -17.16 58.87
C TYR A 17 -21.99 -16.15 57.68
N LEU A 18 -22.85 -15.11 57.65
CA LEU A 18 -22.80 -13.79 58.35
C LEU A 18 -21.84 -12.77 57.72
N CYS A 19 -22.39 -11.66 57.20
CA CYS A 19 -22.07 -10.25 57.54
C CYS A 19 -22.42 -9.30 56.39
N VAL A 20 -23.43 -8.47 56.64
CA VAL A 20 -23.81 -7.31 55.82
C VAL A 20 -22.98 -6.11 56.30
N LEU A 21 -22.21 -5.50 55.39
CA LEU A 21 -21.60 -4.19 55.56
C LEU A 21 -22.12 -3.29 54.45
N GLY A 22 -22.92 -2.30 54.83
CA GLY A 22 -23.48 -1.31 53.93
C GLY A 22 -22.42 -0.35 53.41
N VAL A 23 -22.44 -0.10 52.10
CA VAL A 23 -21.76 1.01 51.45
C VAL A 23 -22.83 1.90 50.83
N LEU A 24 -22.85 3.16 51.26
CA LEU A 24 -23.66 4.24 50.71
C LEU A 24 -23.30 4.45 49.23
N ALA A 25 -24.24 4.15 48.33
CA ALA A 25 -24.12 4.46 46.91
C ALA A 25 -24.43 5.95 46.69
N GLY A 26 -23.38 6.75 46.51
CA GLY A 26 -23.51 8.05 45.85
C GLY A 26 -23.71 7.84 44.35
N ALA A 27 -24.88 8.20 43.84
CA ALA A 27 -25.17 8.14 42.41
C ALA A 27 -24.30 9.16 41.65
N ALA A 28 -23.31 8.68 40.92
CA ALA A 28 -22.64 9.47 39.89
C ALA A 28 -23.62 9.70 38.72
N PRO A 29 -23.67 10.91 38.12
CA PRO A 29 -24.50 11.15 36.96
C PRO A 29 -24.07 10.23 35.82
N ALA A 30 -25.02 9.48 35.27
CA ALA A 30 -24.81 8.59 34.15
C ALA A 30 -24.22 9.38 32.97
N ALA A 31 -23.03 8.98 32.53
CA ALA A 31 -22.46 9.45 31.28
C ALA A 31 -23.44 9.09 30.15
N ASP A 32 -23.90 10.11 29.45
CA ASP A 32 -24.73 9.99 28.24
C ASP A 32 -23.89 9.30 27.15
N ASN A 33 -23.91 7.97 27.15
CA ASN A 33 -23.41 7.14 26.05
C ASN A 33 -24.40 7.22 24.89
N SER A 34 -24.56 8.40 24.32
CA SER A 34 -25.03 8.49 22.94
C SER A 34 -23.97 7.79 22.08
N LYS A 35 -24.30 6.59 21.60
CA LYS A 35 -23.50 5.92 20.57
C LYS A 35 -23.49 6.86 19.36
N GLN A 36 -22.44 7.67 19.23
CA GLN A 36 -22.14 8.34 17.97
C GLN A 36 -22.12 7.25 16.90
N VAL A 37 -23.04 7.36 15.93
CA VAL A 37 -23.05 6.47 14.78
C VAL A 37 -21.76 6.74 14.03
N GLU A 38 -20.81 5.81 14.14
CA GLU A 38 -19.50 5.91 13.50
C GLU A 38 -19.71 6.04 11.99
N SER A 39 -19.17 7.10 11.38
CA SER A 39 -19.19 7.26 9.92
C SER A 39 -18.51 6.06 9.27
N PRO A 40 -19.03 5.55 8.13
CA PRO A 40 -18.48 4.36 7.51
C PRO A 40 -17.02 4.61 7.10
N SER A 41 -16.12 3.73 7.52
CA SER A 41 -14.70 3.84 7.21
C SER A 41 -14.35 3.46 5.77
N TYR A 42 -15.29 2.87 5.02
CA TYR A 42 -15.10 2.40 3.64
C TYR A 42 -16.29 2.82 2.75
N VAL A 43 -15.98 3.38 1.58
CA VAL A 43 -16.97 3.71 0.55
C VAL A 43 -16.59 3.06 -0.78
N VAL A 44 -17.58 2.49 -1.46
CA VAL A 44 -17.47 2.03 -2.84
C VAL A 44 -18.05 3.10 -3.77
N VAL A 45 -17.29 3.49 -4.78
CA VAL A 45 -17.71 4.44 -5.83
C VAL A 45 -17.77 3.71 -7.17
N ALA A 46 -18.90 3.77 -7.86
CA ALA A 46 -19.07 3.11 -9.17
C ALA A 46 -19.98 3.92 -10.11
N SER A 47 -19.83 3.76 -11.42
CA SER A 47 -20.77 4.38 -12.37
C SER A 47 -22.13 3.68 -12.27
N LYS A 48 -23.23 4.39 -12.54
CA LYS A 48 -24.57 3.75 -12.60
C LYS A 48 -24.62 2.63 -13.65
N LYS A 49 -23.84 2.76 -14.73
CA LYS A 49 -23.72 1.72 -15.78
C LYS A 49 -23.11 0.45 -15.20
N THR A 50 -22.02 0.57 -14.47
CA THR A 50 -21.35 -0.55 -13.80
C THR A 50 -22.21 -1.16 -12.71
N CYS A 51 -22.98 -0.37 -11.97
CA CYS A 51 -23.95 -0.89 -10.99
C CYS A 51 -25.13 -1.65 -11.63
N ALA A 52 -25.50 -1.33 -12.87
CA ALA A 52 -26.62 -1.95 -13.57
C ALA A 52 -26.26 -3.32 -14.18
N GLU A 53 -24.97 -3.62 -14.36
CA GLU A 53 -24.52 -4.91 -14.86
C GLU A 53 -24.44 -5.93 -13.72
N ALA A 54 -25.14 -7.06 -13.88
CA ALA A 54 -25.32 -8.06 -12.82
C ALA A 54 -23.99 -8.57 -12.24
N ASP A 55 -23.02 -8.89 -13.11
CA ASP A 55 -21.73 -9.43 -12.68
C ASP A 55 -20.87 -8.40 -11.94
N TRP A 56 -20.90 -7.13 -12.36
CA TRP A 56 -20.20 -6.04 -11.68
C TRP A 56 -20.88 -5.63 -10.39
N LYS A 57 -22.22 -5.74 -10.32
CA LYS A 57 -22.95 -5.58 -9.07
C LYS A 57 -22.51 -6.60 -8.02
N LEU A 58 -22.19 -7.84 -8.40
CA LEU A 58 -21.63 -8.83 -7.46
C LEU A 58 -20.29 -8.38 -6.86
N VAL A 59 -19.45 -7.68 -7.64
CA VAL A 59 -18.18 -7.12 -7.15
C VAL A 59 -18.44 -6.05 -6.09
N ILE A 60 -19.38 -5.14 -6.36
CA ILE A 60 -19.79 -4.08 -5.43
C ILE A 60 -20.38 -4.69 -4.15
N ASP A 61 -21.30 -5.64 -4.29
CA ASP A 61 -21.96 -6.29 -3.16
C ASP A 61 -20.94 -7.06 -2.29
N ALA A 62 -19.93 -7.69 -2.89
CA ALA A 62 -18.86 -8.35 -2.14
C ALA A 62 -18.02 -7.37 -1.31
N LEU A 63 -17.72 -6.17 -1.83
CA LEU A 63 -17.02 -5.12 -1.07
C LEU A 63 -17.90 -4.54 0.04
N VAL A 64 -19.20 -4.34 -0.24
CA VAL A 64 -20.19 -3.89 0.74
C VAL A 64 -20.30 -4.89 1.89
N GLU A 65 -20.43 -6.18 1.60
CA GLU A 65 -20.50 -7.23 2.62
C GLU A 65 -19.21 -7.32 3.43
N LYS A 66 -18.05 -7.28 2.76
CA LYS A 66 -16.74 -7.42 3.39
C LYS A 66 -16.40 -6.27 4.33
N HIS A 67 -16.72 -5.03 3.94
CA HIS A 67 -16.26 -3.81 4.62
C HIS A 67 -17.38 -2.99 5.24
N GLN A 68 -18.63 -3.47 5.20
CA GLN A 68 -19.83 -2.71 5.60
C GLN A 68 -19.90 -1.35 4.88
N ALA A 69 -19.52 -1.34 3.60
CA ALA A 69 -19.30 -0.12 2.86
C ALA A 69 -20.60 0.60 2.48
N LYS A 70 -20.56 1.94 2.41
CA LYS A 70 -21.59 2.70 1.68
C LYS A 70 -21.25 2.73 0.20
N VAL A 71 -22.27 2.70 -0.66
CA VAL A 71 -22.12 2.83 -2.12
C VAL A 71 -22.53 4.24 -2.54
N ILE A 72 -21.68 4.90 -3.33
CA ILE A 72 -22.01 6.14 -4.03
C ILE A 72 -21.88 5.91 -5.53
N THR A 73 -22.87 6.37 -6.29
CA THR A 73 -22.88 6.24 -7.75
C THR A 73 -22.80 7.58 -8.45
N TYR A 74 -22.15 7.63 -9.61
CA TYR A 74 -22.13 8.78 -10.54
C TYR A 74 -22.68 8.39 -11.91
N ASN A 75 -23.09 9.38 -12.72
CA ASN A 75 -23.57 9.13 -14.08
C ASN A 75 -22.46 9.29 -15.12
N GLU A 76 -21.82 10.47 -15.14
CA GLU A 76 -20.89 10.88 -16.20
C GLU A 76 -19.48 11.09 -15.67
N SER A 77 -19.33 11.71 -14.50
CA SER A 77 -18.02 12.06 -13.96
C SER A 77 -17.88 11.81 -12.46
N LEU A 78 -16.65 11.52 -12.05
CA LEU A 78 -16.28 11.39 -10.63
C LEU A 78 -16.52 12.68 -9.83
N GLY A 79 -16.60 13.84 -10.48
CA GLY A 79 -16.90 15.10 -9.80
C GLY A 79 -18.27 15.11 -9.11
N GLU A 80 -19.24 14.32 -9.60
CA GLU A 80 -20.60 14.24 -9.03
C GLU A 80 -20.63 13.67 -7.60
N VAL A 81 -19.58 12.97 -7.16
CA VAL A 81 -19.55 12.29 -5.86
C VAL A 81 -18.88 13.10 -4.75
N ILE A 82 -18.27 14.25 -5.09
CA ILE A 82 -17.42 15.01 -4.16
C ILE A 82 -18.15 15.41 -2.87
N GLU A 83 -19.37 15.97 -2.97
CA GLU A 83 -20.13 16.43 -1.80
C GLU A 83 -20.45 15.28 -0.85
N LYS A 84 -20.84 14.12 -1.39
CA LYS A 84 -21.19 12.94 -0.60
C LYS A 84 -19.94 12.30 0.03
N LEU A 85 -18.84 12.23 -0.71
CA LEU A 85 -17.57 11.72 -0.18
C LEU A 85 -16.99 12.64 0.90
N ALA A 86 -17.03 13.95 0.70
CA ALA A 86 -16.60 14.95 1.70
C ALA A 86 -17.47 14.88 2.96
N HIS A 87 -18.79 14.70 2.81
CA HIS A 87 -19.69 14.54 3.95
C HIS A 87 -19.44 13.26 4.76
N ILE A 88 -19.16 12.13 4.09
CA ILE A 88 -18.86 10.86 4.76
C ILE A 88 -17.44 10.84 5.33
N PHE A 89 -16.50 11.42 4.59
CA PHE A 89 -15.07 11.46 4.85
C PHE A 89 -14.47 10.10 5.24
N PRO A 90 -14.61 9.05 4.40
CA PRO A 90 -14.26 7.69 4.76
C PRO A 90 -12.75 7.47 4.79
N ARG A 91 -12.22 6.55 5.60
CA ARG A 91 -10.77 6.22 5.58
C ARG A 91 -10.34 5.63 4.22
N TYR A 92 -11.22 4.83 3.63
CA TYR A 92 -10.99 4.14 2.36
C TYR A 92 -12.04 4.50 1.32
N THR A 93 -11.61 4.74 0.08
CA THR A 93 -12.49 4.85 -1.09
C THR A 93 -12.05 3.86 -2.16
N CYS A 94 -12.92 2.92 -2.51
CA CYS A 94 -12.65 1.93 -3.55
C CYS A 94 -13.50 2.23 -4.78
N PHE A 95 -12.85 2.52 -5.90
CA PHE A 95 -13.53 2.69 -7.17
C PHE A 95 -13.74 1.30 -7.81
N VAL A 96 -14.98 0.94 -8.14
CA VAL A 96 -15.26 -0.24 -8.95
C VAL A 96 -15.55 0.23 -10.36
N ALA A 97 -14.73 -0.19 -11.30
CA ALA A 97 -14.77 0.26 -12.69
C ALA A 97 -14.53 -0.90 -13.64
N LYS A 98 -15.26 -0.90 -14.76
CA LYS A 98 -14.98 -1.81 -15.87
C LYS A 98 -13.63 -1.49 -16.50
N PRO A 99 -12.95 -2.45 -17.15
CA PRO A 99 -11.67 -2.17 -17.81
C PRO A 99 -11.79 -1.03 -18.85
N GLU A 100 -12.94 -0.87 -19.50
CA GLU A 100 -13.19 0.23 -20.44
C GLU A 100 -13.33 1.61 -19.77
N GLU A 101 -13.68 1.65 -18.48
CA GLU A 101 -13.81 2.88 -17.68
C GLU A 101 -12.49 3.24 -16.98
N ALA A 102 -11.69 2.25 -16.59
CA ALA A 102 -10.48 2.40 -15.77
C ALA A 102 -9.24 2.91 -16.52
N ASN A 103 -9.43 3.87 -17.44
CA ASN A 103 -8.35 4.43 -18.25
C ASN A 103 -7.52 5.50 -17.48
N ARG A 104 -6.48 6.04 -18.13
CA ARG A 104 -5.60 7.06 -17.52
C ARG A 104 -6.31 8.35 -17.08
N ASP A 105 -7.39 8.75 -17.77
CA ASP A 105 -8.14 9.95 -17.41
C ASP A 105 -8.94 9.71 -16.13
N PHE A 106 -9.54 8.52 -16.00
CA PHE A 106 -10.18 8.09 -14.76
C PHE A 106 -9.18 8.10 -13.58
N VAL A 107 -7.97 7.56 -13.77
CA VAL A 107 -6.92 7.57 -12.74
C VAL A 107 -6.54 8.99 -12.33
N ARG A 108 -6.34 9.89 -13.29
CA ARG A 108 -6.06 11.31 -13.03
C ARG A 108 -7.19 11.95 -12.23
N ASP A 109 -8.43 11.70 -12.64
CA ASP A 109 -9.60 12.34 -12.03
C ASP A 109 -9.89 11.77 -10.63
N ALA A 110 -9.60 10.50 -10.38
CA ALA A 110 -9.62 9.90 -9.05
C ALA A 110 -8.57 10.55 -8.12
N HIS A 111 -7.32 10.70 -8.57
CA HIS A 111 -6.28 11.44 -7.84
C HIS A 111 -6.71 12.86 -7.47
N ARG A 112 -7.35 13.57 -8.41
CA ARG A 112 -7.82 14.95 -8.20
C ARG A 112 -9.02 15.04 -7.27
N LEU A 113 -9.95 14.09 -7.37
CA LEU A 113 -11.12 14.02 -6.50
C LEU A 113 -10.71 13.79 -5.05
N THR A 114 -9.78 12.85 -4.82
CA THR A 114 -9.38 12.44 -3.47
C THR A 114 -8.48 13.44 -2.75
N ARG A 115 -8.15 14.60 -3.34
CA ARG A 115 -7.45 15.73 -2.69
C ARG A 115 -8.32 16.98 -2.54
N LYS A 116 -9.64 16.79 -2.59
CA LYS A 116 -10.62 17.88 -2.60
C LYS A 116 -11.79 17.59 -1.68
N LEU A 117 -11.67 16.59 -0.81
CA LEU A 117 -12.71 16.33 0.18
C LEU A 117 -12.64 17.35 1.32
N ASP A 118 -11.47 17.94 1.56
CA ASP A 118 -11.32 19.16 2.34
C ASP A 118 -10.48 20.25 1.63
N SER A 119 -9.97 21.23 2.38
CA SER A 119 -9.26 22.40 1.85
C SER A 119 -7.74 22.23 1.74
N ASP A 120 -7.16 21.22 2.38
CA ASP A 120 -5.72 21.00 2.34
C ASP A 120 -5.30 20.33 1.02
N PRO A 121 -4.02 20.39 0.63
CA PRO A 121 -3.60 19.93 -0.69
C PRO A 121 -3.38 18.41 -0.78
N TYR A 122 -3.51 17.69 0.33
CA TYR A 122 -3.14 16.29 0.46
C TYR A 122 -4.27 15.36 0.07
N THR A 123 -3.94 14.09 -0.15
CA THR A 123 -4.97 13.07 -0.42
C THR A 123 -5.70 12.75 0.88
N ASP A 124 -7.01 12.78 0.85
CA ASP A 124 -7.92 12.64 1.99
C ASP A 124 -8.21 11.20 2.37
N VAL A 125 -8.04 10.25 1.44
CA VAL A 125 -8.48 8.85 1.57
C VAL A 125 -7.45 7.88 1.02
N ILE A 126 -7.34 6.70 1.62
CA ILE A 126 -6.59 5.59 1.01
C ILE A 126 -7.47 4.97 -0.07
N TRP A 127 -7.04 5.02 -1.34
CA TRP A 127 -7.90 4.63 -2.46
C TRP A 127 -7.23 3.67 -3.44
N GLY A 128 -8.07 2.96 -4.20
CA GLY A 128 -7.67 2.03 -5.25
C GLY A 128 -8.83 1.74 -6.21
N ILE A 129 -8.53 1.07 -7.32
CA ILE A 129 -9.51 0.66 -8.33
C ILE A 129 -9.63 -0.86 -8.37
N VAL A 130 -10.79 -1.41 -8.07
CA VAL A 130 -11.10 -2.83 -8.31
C VAL A 130 -11.64 -2.97 -9.74
N THR A 131 -10.88 -3.69 -10.56
CA THR A 131 -11.19 -4.03 -11.95
C THR A 131 -10.56 -5.39 -12.29
N GLY A 132 -10.70 -5.85 -13.53
CA GLY A 132 -10.18 -7.12 -13.99
C GLY A 132 -10.32 -7.28 -15.50
N TYR A 133 -9.66 -8.29 -16.09
CA TYR A 133 -9.86 -8.59 -17.51
C TYR A 133 -11.32 -8.92 -17.76
N ASP A 134 -11.95 -9.65 -16.84
CA ASP A 134 -13.38 -9.88 -16.77
C ASP A 134 -13.94 -9.58 -15.36
N PRO A 135 -15.28 -9.61 -15.16
CA PRO A 135 -15.86 -9.38 -13.84
C PRO A 135 -15.47 -10.43 -12.79
N ALA A 136 -15.12 -11.66 -13.20
CA ALA A 136 -14.76 -12.73 -12.27
C ALA A 136 -13.39 -12.45 -11.60
N ASP A 137 -12.45 -11.84 -12.33
CA ASP A 137 -11.21 -11.32 -11.75
C ASP A 137 -11.47 -10.25 -10.68
N ALA A 138 -12.29 -9.26 -11.01
CA ALA A 138 -12.64 -8.20 -10.09
C ALA A 138 -13.35 -8.74 -8.84
N LEU A 139 -14.26 -9.71 -9.03
CA LEU A 139 -14.98 -10.37 -7.95
C LEU A 139 -14.05 -11.18 -7.05
N ARG A 140 -13.09 -11.91 -7.63
CA ARG A 140 -12.05 -12.64 -6.90
C ARG A 140 -11.22 -11.70 -6.02
N ILE A 141 -10.82 -10.54 -6.57
CA ILE A 141 -10.09 -9.51 -5.82
C ILE A 141 -10.95 -8.93 -4.68
N ALA A 142 -12.21 -8.58 -4.96
CA ALA A 142 -13.13 -8.03 -3.97
C ALA A 142 -13.39 -9.00 -2.79
N ARG A 143 -13.58 -10.29 -3.08
CA ARG A 143 -13.89 -11.32 -2.08
C ARG A 143 -12.72 -11.74 -1.20
N HIS A 144 -11.48 -11.53 -1.64
CA HIS A 144 -10.30 -12.07 -0.95
C HIS A 144 -10.09 -11.42 0.42
N LYS A 145 -10.06 -12.21 1.48
CA LYS A 145 -9.96 -11.71 2.87
C LYS A 145 -8.60 -12.02 3.50
N GLU A 146 -7.92 -13.05 3.00
CA GLU A 146 -6.68 -13.54 3.59
C GLU A 146 -5.58 -12.49 3.44
N PRO A 147 -4.91 -12.07 4.53
CA PRO A 147 -3.81 -11.12 4.44
C PRO A 147 -2.61 -11.76 3.74
N LEU A 148 -1.87 -10.96 2.96
CA LEU A 148 -0.64 -11.40 2.32
C LEU A 148 0.57 -10.92 3.12
N ALA A 149 1.26 -11.84 3.78
CA ALA A 149 2.59 -11.61 4.32
C ALA A 149 3.63 -11.69 3.17
N ALA A 150 4.04 -10.54 2.66
CA ALA A 150 4.95 -10.40 1.53
C ALA A 150 6.38 -10.86 1.87
N ARG A 151 6.63 -12.17 1.81
CA ARG A 151 7.92 -12.78 2.20
C ARG A 151 8.85 -13.16 1.05
N ARG A 152 8.28 -13.47 -0.12
CA ARG A 152 8.97 -14.06 -1.28
C ARG A 152 8.99 -13.07 -2.43
N LEU A 153 10.18 -12.61 -2.82
CA LEU A 153 10.37 -11.63 -3.89
C LEU A 153 10.79 -12.30 -5.20
N LEU A 154 10.16 -11.89 -6.29
CA LEU A 154 10.74 -11.97 -7.63
C LEU A 154 10.94 -10.54 -8.14
N SER A 155 12.14 -10.22 -8.62
CA SER A 155 12.44 -8.88 -9.14
C SER A 155 13.15 -8.93 -10.49
N GLY A 156 12.69 -8.12 -11.43
CA GLY A 156 13.38 -7.81 -12.68
C GLY A 156 14.19 -6.52 -12.63
N THR A 157 14.51 -6.01 -11.43
CA THR A 157 15.29 -4.78 -11.26
C THR A 157 16.24 -4.83 -10.06
N VAL A 158 17.46 -4.31 -10.24
CA VAL A 158 18.49 -4.15 -9.18
C VAL A 158 18.13 -3.09 -8.15
N GLY A 159 17.12 -2.26 -8.40
CA GLY A 159 16.62 -1.28 -7.44
C GLY A 159 15.77 -1.89 -6.31
N SER A 160 15.54 -3.21 -6.33
CA SER A 160 14.72 -3.91 -5.36
C SER A 160 15.50 -4.30 -4.10
N PRO A 161 14.92 -4.14 -2.90
CA PRO A 161 15.58 -4.44 -1.64
C PRO A 161 15.44 -5.93 -1.29
N LEU A 162 16.09 -6.83 -2.05
CA LEU A 162 15.96 -8.29 -1.85
C LEU A 162 16.42 -8.76 -0.46
N ASP A 163 17.37 -8.07 0.16
CA ASP A 163 17.78 -8.27 1.55
C ASP A 163 16.62 -8.04 2.54
N GLN A 164 15.67 -7.18 2.16
CA GLN A 164 14.46 -6.90 2.90
C GLN A 164 13.35 -7.95 2.74
N TYR A 165 13.59 -9.06 2.04
CA TYR A 165 12.67 -10.20 1.96
C TYR A 165 13.23 -11.41 2.72
N ASP A 166 12.41 -12.43 2.95
CA ASP A 166 12.87 -13.65 3.63
C ASP A 166 13.66 -14.53 2.67
N GLU A 167 13.24 -14.54 1.40
CA GLU A 167 13.83 -15.25 0.28
C GLU A 167 13.40 -14.59 -1.04
N GLY A 168 14.11 -14.91 -2.13
CA GLY A 168 13.72 -14.46 -3.46
C GLY A 168 14.85 -14.41 -4.48
N MET A 169 14.51 -13.92 -5.66
CA MET A 169 15.40 -13.79 -6.81
C MET A 169 15.29 -12.38 -7.39
N MET A 170 16.44 -11.82 -7.78
CA MET A 170 16.53 -10.51 -8.42
C MET A 170 17.45 -10.60 -9.62
N PHE A 171 16.93 -10.26 -10.81
CA PHE A 171 17.70 -10.23 -12.05
C PHE A 171 18.19 -8.83 -12.35
N ASP A 172 19.42 -8.72 -12.86
CA ASP A 172 20.02 -7.45 -13.23
C ASP A 172 19.54 -7.01 -14.62
N GLU A 173 18.80 -5.92 -14.69
CA GLU A 173 18.32 -5.34 -15.94
C GLU A 173 19.42 -4.56 -16.68
N LEU A 174 20.49 -4.16 -16.00
CA LEU A 174 21.59 -3.35 -16.56
C LEU A 174 22.78 -4.21 -16.98
N GLN A 175 23.01 -5.35 -16.33
CA GLN A 175 24.13 -6.24 -16.61
C GLN A 175 23.65 -7.67 -16.92
N ALA A 176 23.94 -8.14 -18.14
CA ALA A 176 23.63 -9.51 -18.53
C ALA A 176 24.32 -10.55 -17.63
N ARG A 177 23.67 -11.72 -17.45
CA ARG A 177 24.20 -12.88 -16.73
C ARG A 177 24.44 -12.65 -15.23
N VAL A 178 23.82 -11.62 -14.66
CA VAL A 178 23.91 -11.31 -13.24
C VAL A 178 22.54 -11.43 -12.60
N MET A 179 22.49 -12.14 -11.49
CA MET A 179 21.35 -12.18 -10.59
C MET A 179 21.80 -12.26 -9.14
N TRP A 180 20.87 -12.00 -8.23
CA TRP A 180 21.02 -12.29 -6.81
C TRP A 180 19.92 -13.23 -6.36
N GLN A 181 20.26 -14.09 -5.41
CA GLN A 181 19.33 -15.00 -4.78
C GLN A 181 19.54 -15.02 -3.28
N LYS A 182 18.42 -15.09 -2.56
CA LYS A 182 18.39 -15.31 -1.13
C LYS A 182 17.54 -16.54 -0.86
N GLU A 183 18.15 -17.58 -0.32
CA GLU A 183 17.42 -18.75 0.18
C GLU A 183 16.78 -18.45 1.54
N PRO A 184 15.72 -19.16 1.96
CA PRO A 184 15.14 -19.02 3.29
C PRO A 184 16.19 -19.12 4.41
N GLY A 185 16.31 -18.06 5.21
CA GLY A 185 17.30 -17.99 6.31
C GLY A 185 18.76 -17.86 5.86
N GLY A 186 19.02 -17.82 4.55
CA GLY A 186 20.34 -17.65 3.98
C GLY A 186 20.73 -16.18 3.76
N GLU A 187 21.99 -16.00 3.37
CA GLU A 187 22.51 -14.70 2.96
C GLU A 187 22.18 -14.39 1.50
N LEU A 188 22.22 -13.11 1.16
CA LEU A 188 22.07 -12.65 -0.21
C LEU A 188 23.33 -12.99 -1.01
N THR A 189 23.18 -13.81 -2.05
CA THR A 189 24.31 -14.27 -2.88
C THR A 189 24.19 -13.78 -4.31
N LYS A 190 25.29 -13.26 -4.87
CA LYS A 190 25.40 -12.96 -6.30
C LYS A 190 25.64 -14.26 -7.06
N LYS A 191 24.87 -14.52 -8.11
CA LYS A 191 24.96 -15.72 -8.97
C LYS A 191 25.02 -15.33 -10.45
N SER A 192 25.53 -16.25 -11.26
CA SER A 192 25.46 -16.16 -12.72
C SER A 192 24.14 -16.75 -13.22
N CYS A 193 23.61 -16.21 -14.31
CA CYS A 193 22.43 -16.73 -15.01
C CYS A 193 22.63 -16.70 -16.53
N PRO A 194 21.78 -17.38 -17.33
CA PRO A 194 21.76 -17.20 -18.77
C PRO A 194 21.53 -15.73 -19.16
N THR A 195 21.98 -15.34 -20.36
CA THR A 195 21.72 -13.98 -20.88
C THR A 195 20.23 -13.73 -21.11
N ASP A 196 19.52 -14.75 -21.58
CA ASP A 196 18.07 -14.72 -21.68
C ASP A 196 17.46 -15.30 -20.42
N THR A 197 16.83 -14.45 -19.61
CA THR A 197 16.25 -14.84 -18.31
C THR A 197 14.74 -15.10 -18.42
N THR A 198 14.16 -15.04 -19.62
CA THR A 198 12.71 -15.14 -19.85
C THR A 198 12.12 -16.41 -19.26
N LYS A 199 12.67 -17.57 -19.63
CA LYS A 199 12.16 -18.86 -19.13
C LYS A 199 12.31 -18.96 -17.61
N ILE A 200 13.42 -18.48 -17.04
CA ILE A 200 13.63 -18.55 -15.59
C ILE A 200 12.61 -17.68 -14.84
N ILE A 201 12.29 -16.50 -15.35
CA ILE A 201 11.27 -15.62 -14.74
C ILE A 201 9.88 -16.24 -14.89
N VAL A 202 9.55 -16.83 -16.04
CA VAL A 202 8.28 -17.54 -16.25
C VAL A 202 8.14 -18.72 -15.29
N ASP A 203 9.17 -19.56 -15.20
CA ASP A 203 9.21 -20.71 -14.28
C ASP A 203 9.11 -20.22 -12.82
N ALA A 204 9.78 -19.12 -12.46
CA ALA A 204 9.65 -18.55 -11.12
C ALA A 204 8.21 -18.06 -10.83
N LEU A 205 7.53 -17.43 -11.79
CA LEU A 205 6.13 -17.04 -11.62
C LEU A 205 5.22 -18.26 -11.44
N ASN A 206 5.40 -19.30 -12.25
CA ASN A 206 4.56 -20.51 -12.22
C ASN A 206 4.81 -21.40 -11.00
N ASP A 207 6.09 -21.66 -10.70
CA ASP A 207 6.51 -22.72 -9.77
C ASP A 207 6.92 -22.16 -8.40
N TYR A 208 7.74 -21.09 -8.38
CA TYR A 208 8.18 -20.47 -7.13
C TYR A 208 7.06 -19.66 -6.44
N LYS A 209 6.07 -19.18 -7.21
CA LYS A 209 4.86 -18.51 -6.70
C LYS A 209 5.22 -17.36 -5.74
N PRO A 210 5.89 -16.31 -6.26
CA PRO A 210 6.30 -15.17 -5.44
C PRO A 210 5.08 -14.46 -4.85
N HIS A 211 5.28 -13.82 -3.70
CA HIS A 211 4.28 -12.94 -3.09
C HIS A 211 4.35 -11.52 -3.64
N VAL A 212 5.54 -11.10 -4.08
CA VAL A 212 5.80 -9.77 -4.64
C VAL A 212 6.55 -9.93 -5.95
N PHE A 213 6.07 -9.26 -6.99
CA PHE A 213 6.77 -9.13 -8.27
C PHE A 213 7.11 -7.67 -8.54
N ILE A 214 8.39 -7.31 -8.53
CA ILE A 214 8.85 -5.92 -8.75
C ILE A 214 9.54 -5.82 -10.11
N THR A 215 9.14 -4.83 -10.91
CA THR A 215 9.72 -4.60 -12.23
C THR A 215 10.02 -3.13 -12.48
N SER A 216 10.97 -2.90 -13.39
CA SER A 216 11.36 -1.58 -13.86
C SER A 216 11.92 -1.70 -15.29
N GLY A 217 12.21 -0.56 -15.92
CA GLY A 217 12.75 -0.51 -17.28
C GLY A 217 11.69 -0.34 -18.37
N HIS A 218 12.07 -0.63 -19.62
CA HIS A 218 11.23 -0.38 -20.78
C HIS A 218 10.00 -1.28 -20.79
N ALA A 219 8.83 -0.66 -20.93
CA ALA A 219 7.55 -1.32 -21.04
C ALA A 219 6.58 -0.48 -21.87
N THR A 220 5.58 -1.16 -22.42
CA THR A 220 4.39 -0.58 -23.06
C THR A 220 3.16 -1.11 -22.34
N GLU A 221 1.96 -0.78 -22.84
CA GLU A 221 0.74 -1.46 -22.42
C GLU A 221 0.72 -2.95 -22.78
N ARG A 222 1.63 -3.44 -23.63
CA ARG A 222 1.60 -4.80 -24.21
C ARG A 222 2.78 -5.67 -23.83
N ASP A 223 3.87 -5.08 -23.36
CA ASP A 223 5.10 -5.79 -23.09
C ASP A 223 5.98 -5.11 -22.04
N TRP A 224 6.85 -5.90 -21.44
CA TRP A 224 7.95 -5.47 -20.60
C TRP A 224 9.24 -6.13 -21.07
N MET A 225 10.28 -5.32 -21.31
CA MET A 225 11.61 -5.77 -21.68
C MET A 225 12.40 -6.13 -20.43
N ILE A 226 12.82 -7.39 -20.32
CA ILE A 226 13.44 -7.92 -19.10
C ILE A 226 14.85 -7.34 -18.88
N GLY A 227 15.65 -7.25 -19.95
CA GLY A 227 16.96 -6.60 -19.93
C GLY A 227 16.85 -5.18 -20.44
N TYR A 228 17.27 -4.18 -19.67
CA TYR A 228 17.24 -2.77 -20.07
C TYR A 228 18.41 -2.40 -20.98
N SER A 229 19.63 -2.82 -20.63
CA SER A 229 20.87 -2.42 -21.33
C SER A 229 21.43 -3.48 -22.28
N TYR A 230 20.74 -4.61 -22.45
CA TYR A 230 21.21 -5.75 -23.24
C TYR A 230 20.07 -6.54 -23.87
N ARG A 231 20.38 -7.32 -24.91
CA ARG A 231 19.39 -8.19 -25.57
C ARG A 231 18.92 -9.30 -24.63
N ASN A 232 17.62 -9.29 -24.33
CA ASN A 232 16.91 -10.29 -23.54
C ASN A 232 15.52 -10.51 -24.17
N GLY A 233 14.72 -11.42 -23.64
CA GLY A 233 13.32 -11.57 -24.04
C GLY A 233 12.37 -10.60 -23.33
N PHE A 234 11.08 -10.86 -23.47
CA PHE A 234 9.99 -10.00 -23.00
C PHE A 234 8.98 -10.80 -22.21
N LEU A 235 8.30 -10.15 -21.25
CA LEU A 235 6.94 -10.57 -20.88
C LEU A 235 5.96 -9.79 -21.74
N ARG A 236 4.93 -10.46 -22.26
CA ARG A 236 3.92 -9.90 -23.17
C ARG A 236 2.53 -10.35 -22.74
N CYS A 237 1.51 -9.61 -23.16
CA CYS A 237 0.12 -10.00 -22.96
C CYS A 237 -0.61 -10.26 -24.28
N LYS A 238 -1.53 -11.22 -24.25
CA LYS A 238 -2.51 -11.43 -25.32
C LYS A 238 -3.80 -12.02 -24.75
N ASP A 239 -4.94 -11.38 -24.99
CA ASP A 239 -6.28 -11.90 -24.65
C ASP A 239 -6.40 -12.34 -23.17
N GLY A 240 -5.90 -11.51 -22.24
CA GLY A 240 -5.88 -11.80 -20.80
C GLY A 240 -4.75 -12.72 -20.34
N GLN A 241 -4.02 -13.37 -21.25
CA GLN A 241 -2.90 -14.25 -20.92
C GLN A 241 -1.56 -13.49 -20.92
N LEU A 242 -0.82 -13.54 -19.80
CA LEU A 242 0.59 -13.13 -19.76
C LEU A 242 1.49 -14.29 -20.18
N TYR A 243 2.52 -14.02 -20.99
CA TYR A 243 3.49 -15.02 -21.42
C TYR A 243 4.88 -14.41 -21.58
N GLY A 244 5.91 -15.22 -21.37
CA GLY A 244 7.28 -14.88 -21.76
C GLY A 244 7.52 -15.20 -23.23
N GLN A 245 8.22 -14.32 -23.94
CA GLN A 245 8.78 -14.60 -25.26
C GLN A 245 10.29 -14.44 -25.23
N ASP A 246 11.00 -15.55 -25.40
CA ASP A 246 12.46 -15.55 -25.36
C ASP A 246 13.07 -14.99 -26.66
N THR A 247 14.38 -14.81 -26.66
CA THR A 247 15.18 -14.28 -27.79
C THR A 247 15.19 -15.18 -29.02
N LYS A 248 14.75 -16.44 -28.89
CA LYS A 248 14.49 -17.39 -29.98
C LYS A 248 13.03 -17.37 -30.43
N THR A 249 12.23 -16.43 -29.91
CA THR A 249 10.80 -16.24 -30.17
C THR A 249 9.87 -17.31 -29.60
N THR A 250 10.39 -18.22 -28.76
CA THR A 250 9.59 -19.25 -28.09
C THR A 250 8.69 -18.61 -27.06
N ARG A 251 7.42 -19.02 -27.04
CA ARG A 251 6.41 -18.59 -26.08
C ARG A 251 6.38 -19.54 -24.87
N HIS A 252 6.32 -18.95 -23.67
CA HIS A 252 6.21 -19.65 -22.39
C HIS A 252 5.05 -19.03 -21.59
N ASP A 253 3.94 -19.74 -21.45
CA ASP A 253 2.74 -19.20 -20.77
C ASP A 253 2.90 -19.11 -19.26
N ILE A 254 2.27 -18.10 -18.66
CA ILE A 254 2.29 -17.86 -17.20
C ILE A 254 0.89 -18.09 -16.64
N SER A 255 0.75 -19.11 -15.79
CA SER A 255 -0.45 -19.41 -15.03
C SER A 255 -0.10 -19.51 -13.56
N SER A 256 -0.23 -18.38 -12.86
CA SER A 256 0.23 -18.21 -11.47
C SER A 256 -0.91 -17.69 -10.59
N PRO A 257 -1.89 -18.53 -10.21
CA PRO A 257 -3.09 -18.08 -9.52
C PRO A 257 -2.88 -17.69 -8.04
N ASN A 258 -1.69 -17.92 -7.49
CA ASN A 258 -1.43 -17.58 -6.09
C ASN A 258 -1.57 -16.06 -5.86
N PRO A 259 -2.20 -15.62 -4.75
CA PRO A 259 -2.26 -14.22 -4.42
C PRO A 259 -0.88 -13.59 -4.35
N LYS A 260 -0.71 -12.47 -5.05
CA LYS A 260 0.52 -11.67 -5.05
C LYS A 260 0.23 -10.20 -5.32
N VAL A 261 1.22 -9.38 -5.06
CA VAL A 261 1.23 -7.97 -5.46
C VAL A 261 2.26 -7.71 -6.54
N HIS A 262 1.97 -6.78 -7.43
CA HIS A 262 2.89 -6.33 -8.48
C HIS A 262 3.24 -4.85 -8.31
N LEU A 263 4.53 -4.55 -8.25
CA LEU A 263 5.05 -3.20 -8.14
C LEU A 263 5.85 -2.88 -9.41
N ALA A 264 5.17 -2.26 -10.38
CA ALA A 264 5.77 -1.74 -11.60
C ALA A 264 6.37 -0.34 -11.37
N VAL A 265 7.37 -0.27 -10.50
CA VAL A 265 7.86 0.98 -9.88
C VAL A 265 8.57 1.94 -10.82
N GLY A 266 9.06 1.43 -11.96
CA GLY A 266 9.75 2.22 -12.97
C GLY A 266 9.37 1.89 -14.41
N ASN A 267 8.32 1.10 -14.62
CA ASN A 267 7.86 0.76 -15.97
C ASN A 267 6.94 1.82 -16.54
N CYS A 268 7.16 2.18 -17.79
CA CYS A 268 6.26 3.04 -18.55
C CYS A 268 4.97 2.27 -18.88
N LEU A 269 3.81 2.93 -18.77
CA LEU A 269 2.53 2.51 -19.33
C LEU A 269 1.95 1.14 -18.90
N ILE A 270 2.67 0.31 -18.16
CA ILE A 270 2.24 -1.06 -17.84
C ILE A 270 0.93 -1.11 -17.04
N ALA A 271 0.61 -0.04 -16.30
CA ALA A 271 -0.64 0.12 -15.56
C ALA A 271 -1.73 0.88 -16.34
N ASN A 272 -1.45 1.34 -17.56
CA ASN A 272 -2.45 1.97 -18.42
C ASN A 272 -3.37 0.90 -19.01
N ILE A 273 -4.68 1.12 -18.95
CA ILE A 273 -5.70 0.27 -19.58
C ILE A 273 -6.29 1.03 -20.77
N PRO A 274 -5.73 0.90 -21.98
CA PRO A 274 -6.30 1.49 -23.19
C PRO A 274 -7.44 0.64 -23.76
N ASP A 275 -7.38 -0.67 -23.53
CA ASP A 275 -8.35 -1.69 -23.92
C ASP A 275 -8.05 -2.98 -23.13
N ARG A 276 -8.82 -4.04 -23.40
CA ARG A 276 -8.71 -5.34 -22.72
C ARG A 276 -7.37 -6.04 -22.90
N ASN A 277 -6.63 -5.77 -23.97
CA ASN A 277 -5.43 -6.53 -24.31
C ASN A 277 -4.16 -5.94 -23.69
N CYS A 278 -4.17 -5.57 -22.41
CA CYS A 278 -3.04 -4.91 -21.77
C CYS A 278 -2.40 -5.72 -20.63
N MET A 279 -1.16 -5.34 -20.29
CA MET A 279 -0.36 -5.99 -19.25
C MET A 279 -1.06 -5.95 -17.89
N ALA A 280 -1.64 -4.82 -17.49
CA ALA A 280 -2.35 -4.69 -16.20
C ALA A 280 -3.45 -5.76 -16.03
N LEU A 281 -4.29 -5.93 -17.06
CA LEU A 281 -5.39 -6.89 -17.02
C LEU A 281 -4.88 -8.33 -17.11
N ALA A 282 -3.86 -8.60 -17.93
CA ALA A 282 -3.26 -9.94 -18.01
C ALA A 282 -2.57 -10.37 -16.71
N LEU A 283 -1.93 -9.42 -16.01
CA LEU A 283 -1.33 -9.64 -14.68
C LEU A 283 -2.40 -10.00 -13.64
N MET A 284 -3.55 -9.33 -13.66
CA MET A 284 -4.68 -9.67 -12.78
C MET A 284 -5.24 -11.05 -13.12
N HIS A 285 -5.42 -11.33 -14.42
CA HIS A 285 -6.11 -12.53 -14.92
C HIS A 285 -5.28 -13.80 -14.78
N SER A 286 -4.12 -13.89 -15.46
CA SER A 286 -3.36 -15.14 -15.54
C SER A 286 -2.26 -15.27 -14.47
N VAL A 287 -1.89 -14.16 -13.82
CA VAL A 287 -0.76 -14.10 -12.88
C VAL A 287 -1.20 -13.84 -11.44
N GLY A 288 -2.51 -13.87 -11.15
CA GLY A 288 -3.02 -13.83 -9.79
C GLY A 288 -2.61 -12.58 -9.01
N VAL A 289 -2.44 -11.44 -9.69
CA VAL A 289 -2.17 -10.15 -9.04
C VAL A 289 -3.46 -9.62 -8.42
N TYR A 290 -3.45 -9.41 -7.10
CA TYR A 290 -4.60 -8.87 -6.35
C TYR A 290 -4.46 -7.39 -6.03
N GLN A 291 -3.22 -6.88 -5.98
CA GLN A 291 -2.94 -5.45 -6.00
C GLN A 291 -1.77 -5.14 -6.93
N MET A 292 -1.90 -4.06 -7.69
CA MET A 292 -0.88 -3.59 -8.61
C MET A 292 -0.65 -2.10 -8.42
N VAL A 293 0.61 -1.67 -8.39
CA VAL A 293 1.00 -0.26 -8.47
C VAL A 293 1.83 -0.04 -9.72
N GLY A 294 1.53 0.99 -10.52
CA GLY A 294 2.34 1.33 -11.68
C GLY A 294 1.90 2.61 -12.40
N TYR A 295 2.70 3.05 -13.38
CA TYR A 295 2.43 4.25 -14.16
C TYR A 295 1.43 4.00 -15.30
N THR A 296 0.49 4.93 -15.44
CA THR A 296 -0.44 5.01 -16.60
C THR A 296 0.15 5.81 -17.77
N ILE A 297 1.37 6.31 -17.62
CA ILE A 297 2.07 7.19 -18.57
C ILE A 297 3.52 6.73 -18.75
N PRO A 298 4.27 7.25 -19.74
CA PRO A 298 5.71 7.10 -19.76
C PRO A 298 6.33 7.76 -18.52
N THR A 299 7.07 6.97 -17.74
CA THR A 299 7.71 7.39 -16.49
C THR A 299 8.78 8.44 -16.80
N SER A 300 8.85 9.51 -15.99
CA SER A 300 9.87 10.56 -16.15
C SER A 300 10.73 10.72 -14.90
N TYR A 301 10.17 11.23 -13.80
CA TYR A 301 10.94 11.53 -12.60
C TYR A 301 11.10 10.30 -11.68
N GLY A 302 10.04 9.49 -11.53
CA GLY A 302 10.09 8.23 -10.79
C GLY A 302 9.61 8.33 -9.34
N TYR A 303 9.28 9.51 -8.82
CA TYR A 303 8.94 9.73 -7.41
C TYR A 303 7.74 8.90 -6.99
N ALA A 304 6.68 8.93 -7.79
CA ALA A 304 5.42 8.31 -7.43
C ALA A 304 5.49 6.77 -7.39
N GLY A 305 6.28 6.14 -8.28
CA GLY A 305 6.42 4.68 -8.36
C GLY A 305 7.46 4.13 -7.39
N TRP A 306 8.72 4.58 -7.51
CA TRP A 306 9.81 4.09 -6.67
C TRP A 306 9.62 4.41 -5.19
N GLY A 307 8.97 5.53 -4.87
CA GLY A 307 8.65 5.86 -3.49
C GLY A 307 7.66 4.89 -2.84
N VAL A 308 6.74 4.28 -3.59
CA VAL A 308 5.90 3.21 -3.04
C VAL A 308 6.76 2.02 -2.61
N LYS A 309 7.76 1.63 -3.41
CA LYS A 309 8.71 0.56 -3.05
C LYS A 309 9.50 0.92 -1.79
N ASP A 310 9.93 2.18 -1.64
CA ASP A 310 10.65 2.67 -0.46
C ASP A 310 9.79 2.52 0.81
N TYR A 311 8.53 2.96 0.76
CA TYR A 311 7.57 2.86 1.87
C TYR A 311 7.14 1.41 2.16
N PHE A 312 6.93 0.59 1.12
CA PHE A 312 6.42 -0.77 1.24
C PHE A 312 7.49 -1.77 1.69
N SER A 313 8.70 -1.67 1.12
CA SER A 313 9.71 -2.76 1.16
C SER A 313 11.14 -2.35 1.46
N GLU A 314 11.45 -1.06 1.64
CA GLU A 314 12.80 -0.60 2.04
C GLU A 314 12.80 -0.05 3.47
N LEU A 315 13.11 1.24 3.66
CA LEU A 315 13.39 1.81 4.98
C LEU A 315 12.17 1.91 5.90
N GLN A 316 10.95 1.76 5.36
CA GLN A 316 9.70 1.72 6.15
C GLN A 316 8.97 0.36 6.02
N ALA A 317 9.68 -0.68 5.56
CA ALA A 317 9.12 -2.00 5.33
C ALA A 317 8.34 -2.53 6.54
N GLY A 318 7.15 -3.04 6.26
CA GLY A 318 6.26 -3.67 7.24
C GLY A 318 5.43 -2.71 8.09
N ARG A 319 5.59 -1.39 7.92
CA ARG A 319 4.71 -0.38 8.55
C ARG A 319 3.44 -0.10 7.78
N PHE A 320 3.45 -0.27 6.47
CA PHE A 320 2.33 0.04 5.58
C PHE A 320 1.88 -1.19 4.78
N THR A 321 0.56 -1.36 4.59
CA THR A 321 0.07 -2.16 3.46
C THR A 321 0.56 -1.55 2.15
N LEU A 322 0.47 -2.26 1.02
CA LEU A 322 0.81 -1.69 -0.28
C LEU A 322 -0.04 -0.44 -0.60
N ALA A 323 -1.33 -0.45 -0.29
CA ALA A 323 -2.21 0.71 -0.45
C ALA A 323 -1.79 1.89 0.44
N GLN A 324 -1.45 1.61 1.71
CA GLN A 324 -0.94 2.64 2.62
C GLN A 324 0.43 3.19 2.17
N ALA A 325 1.28 2.37 1.56
CA ALA A 325 2.57 2.81 1.01
C ALA A 325 2.38 3.70 -0.23
N HIS A 326 1.40 3.38 -1.09
CA HIS A 326 0.99 4.23 -2.20
C HIS A 326 0.44 5.58 -1.71
N TYR A 327 -0.42 5.56 -0.69
CA TYR A 327 -0.94 6.74 -0.02
C TYR A 327 0.17 7.60 0.61
N ALA A 328 1.01 7.02 1.49
CA ALA A 328 2.10 7.73 2.15
C ALA A 328 3.09 8.34 1.15
N ASN A 329 3.36 7.66 0.03
CA ASN A 329 4.20 8.22 -1.01
C ASN A 329 3.54 9.39 -1.75
N ASN A 330 2.22 9.35 -1.96
CA ASN A 330 1.50 10.47 -2.54
C ASN A 330 1.54 11.70 -1.61
N LEU A 331 1.39 11.50 -0.30
CA LEU A 331 1.55 12.57 0.69
C LEU A 331 2.94 13.21 0.62
N ALA A 332 3.99 12.38 0.55
CA ALA A 332 5.36 12.84 0.41
C ALA A 332 5.61 13.59 -0.90
N LEU A 333 4.99 13.15 -1.99
CA LEU A 333 5.07 13.82 -3.29
C LEU A 333 4.38 15.19 -3.26
N VAL A 334 3.18 15.27 -2.72
CA VAL A 334 2.44 16.54 -2.55
C VAL A 334 3.24 17.50 -1.66
N TYR A 335 3.77 17.01 -0.53
CA TYR A 335 4.62 17.81 0.37
C TYR A 335 5.81 18.43 -0.37
N GLU A 336 6.52 17.64 -1.18
CA GLU A 336 7.64 18.14 -1.98
C GLU A 336 7.23 19.15 -3.05
N LEU A 337 6.03 19.01 -3.61
CA LEU A 337 5.48 19.97 -4.57
C LEU A 337 5.04 21.27 -3.90
N GLU A 338 4.41 21.20 -2.72
CA GLU A 338 4.04 22.35 -1.90
C GLU A 338 5.27 23.16 -1.49
N LYS A 339 6.30 22.49 -0.95
CA LYS A 339 7.58 23.13 -0.57
C LYS A 339 8.24 23.90 -1.72
N ARG A 340 8.00 23.49 -2.96
CA ARG A 340 8.57 24.10 -4.18
C ARG A 340 7.63 25.12 -4.85
N GLY A 341 6.42 25.33 -4.34
CA GLY A 341 5.40 26.14 -5.02
C GLY A 341 4.97 25.54 -6.38
N GLN A 342 5.03 24.22 -6.51
CA GLN A 342 4.81 23.47 -7.75
C GLN A 342 3.54 22.63 -7.76
N ASN A 343 2.80 22.56 -6.65
CA ASN A 343 1.57 21.79 -6.57
C ASN A 343 0.40 22.54 -7.25
N THR A 344 0.26 22.37 -8.56
CA THR A 344 -0.85 22.97 -9.32
C THR A 344 -1.46 21.96 -10.27
N GLU A 345 -2.75 22.11 -10.55
CA GLU A 345 -3.52 21.24 -11.44
C GLU A 345 -3.11 21.32 -12.92
N LYS A 346 -2.23 22.27 -13.29
CA LYS A 346 -1.73 22.39 -14.67
C LYS A 346 -0.88 21.15 -15.00
N ALA A 347 -1.33 20.40 -16.01
CA ALA A 347 -0.61 19.26 -16.54
C ALA A 347 0.72 19.72 -17.12
N THR A 348 1.83 19.34 -16.49
CA THR A 348 3.17 19.56 -17.03
C THR A 348 3.95 18.27 -16.97
N ARG A 349 4.34 17.74 -18.13
CA ARG A 349 5.44 16.78 -18.28
C ARG A 349 6.64 17.52 -18.87
N PRO A 350 7.89 17.12 -18.55
CA PRO A 350 8.34 16.12 -17.58
C PRO A 350 8.68 16.71 -16.20
N GLY A 351 8.94 15.85 -15.20
CA GLY A 351 9.47 16.25 -13.88
C GLY A 351 8.58 15.82 -12.69
N LEU A 352 8.96 16.22 -11.47
CA LEU A 352 8.30 15.84 -10.21
C LEU A 352 6.77 16.06 -10.24
N ARG A 353 6.32 17.18 -10.83
CA ARG A 353 4.90 17.51 -11.01
C ARG A 353 4.14 16.49 -11.87
N GLY A 354 4.80 15.95 -12.88
CA GLY A 354 4.21 15.00 -13.82
C GLY A 354 3.90 13.64 -13.18
N ASP A 355 4.45 13.36 -12.00
CA ASP A 355 4.27 12.09 -11.29
C ASP A 355 3.04 12.09 -10.36
N ARG A 356 2.46 13.26 -10.03
CA ARG A 356 1.43 13.41 -8.98
C ARG A 356 0.16 12.58 -9.24
N ASP A 357 -0.31 12.56 -10.48
CA ASP A 357 -1.66 12.10 -10.83
C ASP A 357 -1.66 10.87 -11.76
N VAL A 358 -0.59 10.08 -11.76
CA VAL A 358 -0.35 9.10 -12.84
C VAL A 358 -0.03 7.67 -12.38
N VAL A 359 0.34 7.49 -11.11
CA VAL A 359 0.56 6.15 -10.52
C VAL A 359 -0.73 5.67 -9.86
N VAL A 360 -1.27 4.57 -10.36
CA VAL A 360 -2.52 3.97 -9.88
C VAL A 360 -2.24 2.81 -8.94
N LEU A 361 -3.12 2.61 -7.98
CA LEU A 361 -3.29 1.34 -7.26
C LEU A 361 -4.53 0.63 -7.83
N TYR A 362 -4.34 -0.53 -8.45
CA TYR A 362 -5.43 -1.47 -8.69
C TYR A 362 -5.54 -2.47 -7.53
N GLY A 363 -6.76 -2.82 -7.15
CA GLY A 363 -7.09 -3.72 -6.05
C GLY A 363 -7.85 -3.03 -4.91
N ASP A 364 -8.31 -3.84 -3.95
CA ASP A 364 -9.02 -3.36 -2.76
C ASP A 364 -8.07 -2.55 -1.85
N PRO A 365 -8.28 -1.25 -1.61
CA PRO A 365 -7.37 -0.42 -0.81
C PRO A 365 -7.29 -0.82 0.68
N ALA A 366 -8.24 -1.60 1.20
CA ALA A 366 -8.19 -2.12 2.57
C ALA A 366 -7.63 -3.55 2.66
N TRP A 367 -7.17 -4.16 1.56
CA TRP A 367 -6.55 -5.48 1.64
C TRP A 367 -5.19 -5.41 2.35
N GLU A 368 -5.00 -6.27 3.35
CA GLU A 368 -3.79 -6.37 4.18
C GLU A 368 -2.67 -7.14 3.46
N ALA A 369 -2.17 -6.57 2.35
CA ALA A 369 -0.93 -6.99 1.72
C ALA A 369 0.25 -6.18 2.26
N ARG A 370 1.12 -6.82 3.04
CA ARG A 370 2.13 -6.14 3.86
C ARG A 370 3.40 -6.99 3.99
N MET A 371 4.55 -6.35 4.00
CA MET A 371 5.79 -6.98 4.45
C MET A 371 5.68 -7.40 5.93
N PRO A 372 6.29 -8.51 6.37
CA PRO A 372 6.44 -8.78 7.79
C PRO A 372 7.10 -7.58 8.50
N ARG A 373 6.68 -7.27 9.75
CA ARG A 373 7.27 -6.19 10.53
C ARG A 373 8.77 -6.44 10.76
N ARG A 374 9.57 -5.38 10.62
CA ARG A 374 11.03 -5.43 10.79
C ARG A 374 11.51 -4.35 11.74
N LYS A 375 12.73 -4.51 12.27
CA LYS A 375 13.39 -3.48 13.06
C LYS A 375 13.81 -2.35 12.13
N LEU A 376 13.27 -1.17 12.38
CA LEU A 376 13.58 0.02 11.59
C LEU A 376 14.74 0.83 12.19
N PRO A 377 15.35 1.74 11.40
CA PRO A 377 16.38 2.65 11.92
C PRO A 377 15.89 3.58 13.02
N TRP A 378 14.57 3.74 13.16
CA TRP A 378 13.90 4.51 14.19
C TRP A 378 12.70 3.75 14.76
N THR A 379 12.25 4.19 15.92
CA THR A 379 10.96 3.84 16.49
C THR A 379 10.09 5.08 16.46
N GLN A 380 8.79 4.93 16.18
CA GLN A 380 7.84 6.03 16.33
C GLN A 380 6.64 5.60 17.16
N LYS A 381 6.09 6.55 17.91
CA LYS A 381 4.96 6.32 18.80
C LYS A 381 4.06 7.54 18.81
N LEU A 382 2.78 7.32 18.58
CA LEU A 382 1.72 8.30 18.81
C LEU A 382 0.96 7.91 20.09
N THR A 383 0.76 8.86 20.99
CA THR A 383 -0.14 8.71 22.13
C THR A 383 -1.09 9.88 22.19
N GLU A 384 -2.33 9.63 22.59
CA GLU A 384 -3.35 10.66 22.80
C GLU A 384 -3.84 10.59 24.25
N LYS A 385 -4.00 11.76 24.88
CA LYS A 385 -4.61 11.91 26.20
C LYS A 385 -5.41 13.21 26.25
N ASN A 386 -6.73 13.09 26.37
CA ASN A 386 -7.66 14.22 26.50
C ASN A 386 -7.51 15.25 25.36
N GLY A 387 -7.41 14.79 24.10
CA GLY A 387 -7.23 15.65 22.92
C GLY A 387 -5.80 16.12 22.68
N LEU A 388 -4.87 15.82 23.59
CA LEU A 388 -3.45 16.13 23.42
C LEU A 388 -2.71 14.92 22.83
N TYR A 389 -2.13 15.10 21.65
CA TYR A 389 -1.37 14.09 20.92
C TYR A 389 0.12 14.34 21.07
N THR A 390 0.86 13.33 21.49
CA THR A 390 2.32 13.31 21.52
C THR A 390 2.82 12.29 20.51
N PHE A 391 3.51 12.79 19.49
CA PHE A 391 4.21 11.96 18.52
C PHE A 391 5.71 12.03 18.78
N THR A 392 6.33 10.87 18.95
CA THR A 392 7.77 10.76 19.24
C THR A 392 8.43 9.87 18.22
N ILE A 393 9.52 10.35 17.62
CA ILE A 393 10.44 9.53 16.81
C ILE A 393 11.77 9.41 17.56
N THR A 394 12.27 8.19 17.74
CA THR A 394 13.56 7.92 18.37
C THR A 394 14.47 7.15 17.43
N ALA A 395 15.67 7.67 17.18
CA ALA A 395 16.68 7.01 16.36
C ALA A 395 17.24 5.76 17.06
N ASN A 396 17.08 4.58 16.45
CA ASN A 396 17.61 3.31 16.96
C ASN A 396 19.07 3.07 16.56
N LYS A 397 19.54 3.72 15.49
CA LYS A 397 20.92 3.71 15.00
C LYS A 397 21.30 5.07 14.44
N THR A 398 22.59 5.38 14.46
CA THR A 398 23.12 6.56 13.76
C THR A 398 23.03 6.31 12.25
N ALA A 399 22.30 7.15 11.53
CA ALA A 399 22.05 6.98 10.10
C ALA A 399 21.51 8.28 9.49
N ASP A 400 21.60 8.37 8.17
CA ASP A 400 20.70 9.21 7.39
C ASP A 400 19.47 8.38 7.10
N TRP A 401 18.29 8.93 7.33
CA TRP A 401 17.06 8.26 6.95
C TRP A 401 16.73 8.55 5.49
N ASP A 402 15.80 7.77 4.95
CA ASP A 402 15.50 7.78 3.52
C ASP A 402 15.16 9.17 3.00
N ASN A 403 15.10 9.26 1.68
CA ASN A 403 14.58 10.44 1.01
C ASN A 403 13.11 10.77 1.32
N ARG A 404 12.43 9.87 2.04
CA ARG A 404 11.01 9.91 2.32
C ARG A 404 10.75 10.46 3.73
N PRO A 405 9.78 11.36 3.89
CA PRO A 405 9.27 11.73 5.20
C PRO A 405 8.90 10.52 6.06
N VAL A 406 9.04 10.68 7.37
CA VAL A 406 8.41 9.79 8.32
C VAL A 406 6.94 10.17 8.39
N VAL A 407 6.06 9.24 8.00
CA VAL A 407 4.60 9.42 8.02
C VAL A 407 4.03 8.59 9.15
N GLU A 408 3.06 9.11 9.89
CA GLU A 408 2.21 8.39 10.84
C GLU A 408 0.76 8.57 10.41
N LEU A 409 0.03 7.47 10.20
CA LEU A 409 -1.41 7.52 9.94
C LEU A 409 -2.14 7.58 11.28
N LEU A 410 -2.99 8.59 11.45
CA LEU A 410 -3.79 8.73 12.67
C LEU A 410 -4.81 7.60 12.77
N PRO A 411 -5.07 7.05 13.97
CA PRO A 411 -6.01 5.94 14.16
C PRO A 411 -7.47 6.32 13.89
N HIS A 412 -7.80 7.59 14.01
CA HIS A 412 -9.09 8.21 13.69
C HIS A 412 -8.82 9.59 13.08
N ARG A 413 -9.83 10.20 12.48
CA ARG A 413 -9.69 11.54 11.93
C ARG A 413 -9.77 12.59 13.05
N VAL A 414 -9.14 13.73 12.82
CA VAL A 414 -9.11 14.85 13.76
C VAL A 414 -9.40 16.19 13.07
N LYS A 415 -9.78 17.20 13.84
CA LYS A 415 -9.95 18.59 13.39
C LYS A 415 -9.41 19.56 14.44
N ASN A 416 -9.49 20.87 14.16
CA ASN A 416 -9.09 21.94 15.08
C ASN A 416 -7.65 21.76 15.58
N ILE A 417 -6.76 21.35 14.67
CA ILE A 417 -5.39 20.99 14.98
C ILE A 417 -4.62 22.24 15.39
N LYS A 418 -3.96 22.16 16.55
CA LYS A 418 -3.12 23.22 17.08
C LYS A 418 -1.77 22.66 17.52
N LEU A 419 -0.71 23.06 16.83
CA LEU A 419 0.66 22.70 17.20
C LEU A 419 1.06 23.41 18.51
N ILE A 420 1.59 22.64 19.46
CA ILE A 420 2.07 23.11 20.77
C ILE A 420 3.61 23.06 20.85
N GLU A 421 4.21 21.98 20.37
CA GLU A 421 5.67 21.79 20.34
C GLU A 421 6.10 21.07 19.06
N GLY A 422 7.29 21.39 18.55
CA GLY A 422 7.91 20.71 17.40
C GLY A 422 7.94 21.53 16.12
N ASP A 423 7.58 22.82 16.16
CA ASP A 423 7.55 23.74 15.00
C ASP A 423 8.87 23.78 14.21
N LYS A 424 10.01 23.69 14.90
CA LYS A 424 11.36 23.60 14.29
C LYS A 424 11.55 22.41 13.34
N TYR A 425 10.68 21.40 13.40
CA TYR A 425 10.68 20.25 12.50
C TYR A 425 9.70 20.41 11.33
N SER A 426 8.99 21.54 11.27
CA SER A 426 7.96 21.88 10.28
C SER A 426 7.02 20.71 9.99
N PRO A 427 6.38 20.11 11.01
CA PRO A 427 5.51 18.98 10.80
C PRO A 427 4.27 19.39 10.01
N VAL A 428 3.84 18.50 9.12
CA VAL A 428 2.53 18.59 8.49
C VAL A 428 1.60 17.68 9.29
N ILE A 429 0.55 18.26 9.85
CA ILE A 429 -0.48 17.54 10.60
C ILE A 429 -1.81 17.87 9.94
N THR A 430 -2.46 16.85 9.38
CA THR A 430 -3.78 16.97 8.77
C THR A 430 -4.78 16.18 9.57
N ASP A 431 -5.99 16.07 9.02
CA ASP A 431 -7.09 15.36 9.62
C ASP A 431 -6.83 13.85 9.83
N ASN A 432 -5.96 13.20 9.03
CA ASN A 432 -5.77 11.75 9.12
C ASN A 432 -4.30 11.28 9.15
N PHE A 433 -3.34 12.19 9.03
CA PHE A 433 -1.91 11.84 9.09
C PHE A 433 -1.06 12.93 9.75
N LEU A 434 0.13 12.52 10.16
CA LEU A 434 1.24 13.39 10.53
C LEU A 434 2.45 13.02 9.67
N LEU A 435 3.14 14.02 9.13
CA LEU A 435 4.32 13.87 8.29
C LEU A 435 5.44 14.76 8.81
N VAL A 436 6.63 14.18 8.96
CA VAL A 436 7.85 14.90 9.36
C VAL A 436 8.94 14.65 8.34
N GLN A 437 9.45 15.72 7.75
CA GLN A 437 10.63 15.63 6.90
C GLN A 437 11.86 15.53 7.81
N MET A 438 12.49 14.36 7.80
CA MET A 438 13.70 14.11 8.59
C MET A 438 14.96 14.50 7.79
N ARG A 439 14.99 15.71 7.21
CA ARG A 439 16.15 16.35 6.51
C ARG A 439 15.77 17.67 5.84
N ASP A 440 16.75 18.51 5.52
CA ASP A 440 16.50 19.81 4.88
C ASP A 440 16.45 19.74 3.33
N GLU A 441 17.18 18.81 2.69
CA GLU A 441 17.33 18.72 1.22
C GLU A 441 16.74 17.43 0.62
N LEU A 442 16.09 17.53 -0.56
CA LEU A 442 15.73 16.35 -1.35
C LEU A 442 16.98 15.80 -2.06
N LEU A 443 17.59 14.74 -1.55
CA LEU A 443 18.64 14.03 -2.29
C LEU A 443 18.06 13.46 -3.61
N PRO A 444 18.92 13.25 -4.63
CA PRO A 444 18.52 12.49 -5.82
C PRO A 444 17.83 11.22 -5.37
N MET A 445 16.71 10.88 -6.02
CA MET A 445 16.07 9.59 -5.79
C MET A 445 17.14 8.51 -5.85
N LYS A 446 17.07 7.53 -4.94
CA LYS A 446 17.85 6.28 -5.02
C LYS A 446 17.40 5.48 -6.24
N GLY A 447 17.47 6.09 -7.42
CA GLY A 447 17.23 5.47 -8.69
C GLY A 447 18.51 4.78 -9.12
N ASN A 448 18.45 3.46 -9.20
CA ASN A 448 19.18 2.66 -10.19
C ASN A 448 20.71 2.80 -10.31
N ARG A 449 21.44 3.33 -9.32
CA ARG A 449 22.90 3.48 -9.46
C ARG A 449 23.75 2.57 -8.60
N GLY A 450 23.18 1.71 -7.75
CA GLY A 450 23.94 0.71 -6.97
C GLY A 450 25.07 1.26 -6.09
N GLY A 451 25.29 2.58 -6.07
CA GLY A 451 26.31 3.24 -5.28
C GLY A 451 25.80 3.46 -3.87
N GLN A 452 26.61 3.11 -2.89
CA GLN A 452 26.39 3.53 -1.52
C GLN A 452 26.43 5.06 -1.47
N ILE A 453 25.32 5.69 -1.10
CA ILE A 453 25.33 7.11 -0.72
C ILE A 453 26.01 7.15 0.66
N PRO A 454 27.04 7.98 0.87
CA PRO A 454 27.69 8.10 2.17
C PRO A 454 26.67 8.49 3.24
N ILE A 455 26.68 7.78 4.37
CA ILE A 455 25.93 8.17 5.56
C ILE A 455 26.62 9.40 6.16
N ARG A 456 25.97 10.56 6.11
CA ARG A 456 26.38 11.82 6.75
C ARG A 456 26.26 11.75 8.27
N GLY A 457 25.32 10.94 8.77
CA GLY A 457 25.06 10.76 10.19
C GLY A 457 24.12 11.83 10.75
N ASP A 458 23.16 12.29 9.95
CA ASP A 458 22.25 13.39 10.29
C ASP A 458 21.45 13.13 11.58
N PHE A 459 21.24 11.84 11.91
CA PHE A 459 20.60 11.41 13.15
C PHE A 459 21.52 10.55 14.00
N LYS A 460 21.66 10.90 15.29
CA LYS A 460 22.42 10.12 16.27
C LYS A 460 21.54 9.09 16.95
N LYS A 461 22.07 7.87 17.20
CA LYS A 461 21.37 6.88 18.04
C LYS A 461 20.92 7.50 19.38
N GLY A 462 19.65 7.30 19.73
CA GLY A 462 19.01 7.85 20.94
C GLY A 462 18.45 9.26 20.77
N GLN A 463 18.77 9.96 19.68
CA GLN A 463 18.17 11.26 19.37
C GLN A 463 16.66 11.10 19.23
N THR A 464 15.92 12.00 19.87
CA THR A 464 14.47 11.97 19.92
C THR A 464 13.88 13.27 19.38
N PHE A 465 12.80 13.13 18.62
CA PHE A 465 12.02 14.19 18.00
C PHE A 465 10.61 14.10 18.57
N THR A 466 10.12 15.18 19.15
CA THR A 466 8.78 15.23 19.75
C THR A 466 7.97 16.30 19.06
N ILE A 467 6.75 15.93 18.67
CA ILE A 467 5.71 16.83 18.18
C ILE A 467 4.52 16.69 19.12
N LEU A 468 4.05 17.82 19.64
CA LEU A 468 2.91 17.90 20.54
C LEU A 468 1.85 18.77 19.88
N PHE A 469 0.63 18.25 19.76
CA PHE A 469 -0.48 19.01 19.18
C PHE A 469 -1.81 18.68 19.87
N GLU A 470 -2.70 19.65 19.95
CA GLU A 470 -4.09 19.47 20.35
C GLU A 470 -4.95 19.23 19.10
N ALA A 471 -5.90 18.30 19.17
CA ALA A 471 -6.90 18.12 18.11
C ALA A 471 -8.17 17.44 18.64
N ASP A 472 -9.30 17.75 18.02
CA ASP A 472 -10.58 17.11 18.34
C ASP A 472 -10.81 15.89 17.45
N ARG A 473 -11.24 14.77 18.01
CA ARG A 473 -11.65 13.60 17.21
C ARG A 473 -12.93 13.91 16.42
N ILE A 474 -13.04 13.36 15.20
CA ILE A 474 -14.26 13.43 14.37
C ILE A 474 -14.76 12.06 13.96
#